data_AF-A0A0D9ZDV3-F1
#
_entry.id   AF-A0A0D9ZDV3-F1
#
_cell.length_a   1.000
_cell.length_b   1.000
_cell.length_c   1.000
_cell.angle_alpha   90.00
_cell.angle_beta   90.00
_cell.angle_gamma   90.00
#
_symmetry.space_group_name_H-M   'P 1'
#
loop_
_entity.id
_entity.type
_entity.pdbx_description
1 polymer ?
#
loop_
_entity_poly.entity_id
_entity_poly.type
_entity_poly.pdbx_seq_one_letter_code
_entity_poly.pdbx_strand_id
1 'polypeptide(L)'
;MVFSLRTASPCISRTKKEATPLVAGLSVAAAAMGSRYMLQAWQAFRTRAAMPRVRRFYPGGFEREMTRREAALILGVRERAAFDKIKEAHKRVMVANHPDAGGSHYIASKINEAKDMLMGKGKSGSMF
;
A
#
# COMPACT_ATOMS: atom_id res chain seq x y z
N MET A 1 65.77 -45.87 -23.60
CA MET A 1 65.13 -47.07 -23.02
C MET A 1 65.39 -47.04 -21.52
N VAL A 2 64.46 -46.94 -20.57
CA VAL A 2 62.99 -47.01 -20.54
C VAL A 2 62.53 -46.30 -19.25
N PHE A 3 61.48 -45.48 -19.38
CA PHE A 3 60.39 -45.15 -18.44
C PHE A 3 60.56 -45.46 -16.94
N SER A 4 60.22 -44.50 -16.06
CA SER A 4 58.81 -44.26 -15.68
C SER A 4 58.70 -43.41 -14.41
N LEU A 5 57.88 -42.38 -14.48
CA LEU A 5 57.40 -41.60 -13.34
C LEU A 5 56.62 -42.50 -12.35
N ARG A 6 56.88 -42.36 -11.04
CA ARG A 6 55.98 -42.85 -10.00
C ARG A 6 55.51 -41.68 -9.14
N THR A 7 54.48 -41.01 -9.65
CA THR A 7 53.61 -40.13 -8.86
C THR A 7 52.79 -41.00 -7.90
N ALA A 8 52.91 -40.76 -6.60
CA ALA A 8 52.07 -41.38 -5.59
C ALA A 8 50.93 -40.43 -5.19
N SER A 9 49.80 -40.59 -5.87
CA SER A 9 48.45 -40.42 -5.31
C SER A 9 47.78 -41.78 -5.53
N PRO A 10 46.84 -42.30 -4.70
CA PRO A 10 45.79 -41.56 -3.98
C PRO A 10 45.41 -42.16 -2.60
N CYS A 11 44.54 -41.49 -1.84
CA CYS A 11 43.46 -42.15 -1.07
C CYS A 11 42.49 -41.11 -0.49
N ILE A 12 41.71 -40.49 -1.38
CA ILE A 12 40.46 -39.84 -0.96
C ILE A 12 39.51 -40.98 -0.54
N SER A 13 39.41 -41.17 0.78
CA SER A 13 38.49 -42.12 1.40
C SER A 13 37.06 -41.74 1.04
N ARG A 14 36.48 -42.59 0.18
CA ARG A 14 35.17 -42.47 -0.44
C ARG A 14 34.11 -42.96 0.55
N THR A 15 33.77 -42.18 1.57
CA THR A 15 32.81 -42.62 2.61
C THR A 15 31.74 -41.58 2.95
N LYS A 16 30.95 -41.10 1.97
CA LYS A 16 29.63 -40.47 2.23
C LYS A 16 28.72 -40.61 1.00
N LYS A 17 28.14 -41.78 0.77
CA LYS A 17 27.14 -41.97 -0.32
C LYS A 17 25.78 -42.49 0.15
N GLU A 18 25.66 -43.00 1.37
CA GLU A 18 24.38 -43.54 1.85
C GLU A 18 23.46 -42.46 2.45
N ALA A 19 24.02 -41.37 3.02
CA ALA A 19 23.25 -40.31 3.66
C ALA A 19 22.87 -39.15 2.71
N THR A 20 23.42 -39.11 1.50
CA THR A 20 23.22 -37.99 0.56
C THR A 20 21.79 -37.84 0.04
N PRO A 21 21.01 -38.89 -0.30
CA PRO A 21 19.66 -38.69 -0.81
C PRO A 21 18.68 -38.23 0.29
N LEU A 22 18.86 -38.71 1.53
CA LEU A 22 17.98 -38.37 2.64
C LEU A 22 18.21 -36.93 3.13
N VAL A 23 19.48 -36.51 3.23
CA VAL A 23 19.83 -35.12 3.56
C VAL A 23 19.39 -34.17 2.45
N ALA A 24 19.57 -34.55 1.18
CA ALA A 24 19.09 -33.76 0.05
C ALA A 24 17.56 -33.59 0.09
N GLY A 25 16.81 -34.67 0.30
CA GLY A 25 15.34 -34.63 0.39
C GLY A 25 14.83 -33.74 1.52
N LEU A 26 15.41 -33.85 2.73
CA LEU A 26 15.03 -33.02 3.88
C LEU A 26 15.34 -31.53 3.65
N SER A 27 16.47 -31.20 3.01
CA SER A 27 16.83 -29.81 2.74
C SER A 27 15.86 -29.13 1.77
N VAL A 28 15.42 -29.83 0.72
CA VAL A 28 14.45 -29.31 -0.25
C VAL A 28 13.07 -29.14 0.40
N ALA A 29 12.64 -30.10 1.21
CA ALA A 29 11.38 -30.03 1.93
C ALA A 29 11.36 -28.84 2.93
N ALA A 30 12.43 -28.64 3.68
CA ALA A 30 12.57 -27.52 4.61
C ALA A 30 12.56 -26.16 3.88
N ALA A 31 13.26 -26.05 2.76
CA ALA A 31 13.28 -24.83 1.94
C ALA A 31 11.90 -24.52 1.34
N ALA A 32 11.19 -25.53 0.83
CA ALA A 32 9.86 -25.37 0.26
C ALA A 32 8.82 -24.92 1.32
N MET A 33 8.83 -25.54 2.50
CA MET A 33 7.94 -25.15 3.59
C MET A 33 8.29 -23.78 4.16
N GLY A 34 9.58 -23.52 4.41
CA GLY A 34 10.05 -22.23 4.93
C GLY A 34 9.74 -21.07 3.98
N SER A 35 9.98 -21.24 2.68
CA SER A 35 9.66 -20.21 1.67
C SER A 35 8.17 -19.94 1.57
N ARG A 36 7.31 -20.96 1.66
CA ARG A 36 5.84 -20.76 1.68
C ARG A 36 5.40 -19.91 2.87
N TYR A 37 5.88 -20.22 4.07
CA TYR A 37 5.56 -19.43 5.27
C TYR A 37 6.12 -18.02 5.20
N MET A 38 7.35 -17.84 4.71
CA MET A 38 7.96 -16.52 4.50
C MET A 38 7.15 -15.67 3.51
N LEU A 39 6.74 -16.24 2.37
CA LEU A 39 5.94 -15.53 1.37
C LEU A 39 4.55 -15.18 1.90
N GLN A 40 3.90 -16.07 2.66
CA GLN A 40 2.62 -15.78 3.30
C GLN A 40 2.74 -14.66 4.34
N ALA A 41 3.78 -14.70 5.18
CA ALA A 41 4.05 -13.65 6.16
C ALA A 41 4.36 -12.30 5.48
N TRP A 42 5.13 -12.33 4.39
CA TRP A 42 5.47 -11.14 3.61
C TRP A 42 4.25 -10.52 2.92
N GLN A 43 3.40 -11.36 2.32
CA GLN A 43 2.14 -10.91 1.73
C GLN A 43 1.22 -10.32 2.79
N ALA A 44 1.08 -10.96 3.95
CA ALA A 44 0.30 -10.44 5.07
C ALA A 44 0.84 -9.10 5.59
N PHE A 45 2.17 -8.90 5.63
CA PHE A 45 2.77 -7.63 6.00
C PHE A 45 2.49 -6.54 4.96
N ARG A 46 2.64 -6.85 3.67
CA ARG A 46 2.37 -5.92 2.57
C ARG A 46 0.89 -5.54 2.48
N THR A 47 -0.03 -6.50 2.66
CA THR A 47 -1.47 -6.22 2.66
C THR A 47 -1.90 -5.46 3.91
N ARG A 48 -1.26 -5.69 5.06
CA ARG A 48 -1.53 -4.93 6.30
C ARG A 48 -1.07 -3.48 6.19
N ALA A 49 0.07 -3.22 5.55
CA ALA A 49 0.50 -1.86 5.22
C ALA A 49 -0.39 -1.19 4.16
N ALA A 50 -1.03 -1.98 3.30
CA ALA A 50 -1.90 -1.52 2.23
C ALA A 50 -3.41 -1.52 2.57
N MET A 51 -3.82 -1.92 3.78
CA MET A 51 -5.23 -1.87 4.18
C MET A 51 -5.58 -0.44 4.61
N PRO A 52 -6.34 0.33 3.80
CA PRO A 52 -6.90 1.57 4.28
C PRO A 52 -7.80 1.23 5.46
N ARG A 53 -7.55 1.82 6.63
CA ARG A 53 -8.51 1.76 7.74
C ARG A 53 -9.84 2.26 7.20
N VAL A 54 -10.79 1.36 7.00
CA VAL A 54 -12.13 1.69 6.53
C VAL A 54 -12.74 2.57 7.62
N ARG A 55 -12.72 3.88 7.38
CA ARG A 55 -13.34 4.84 8.30
C ARG A 55 -14.83 4.55 8.29
N ARG A 56 -15.45 4.60 9.47
CA ARG A 56 -16.90 4.47 9.63
C ARG A 56 -17.58 5.38 8.61
N PHE A 57 -18.37 4.79 7.72
CA PHE A 57 -19.18 5.54 6.77
C PHE A 57 -20.19 6.36 7.57
N TYR A 58 -20.31 7.65 7.26
CA TYR A 58 -21.33 8.48 7.89
C TYR A 58 -22.70 8.04 7.34
N PRO A 59 -23.66 7.67 8.21
CA PRO A 59 -24.99 7.30 7.76
C PRO A 59 -25.67 8.55 7.18
N GLY A 60 -26.11 8.48 5.91
CA GLY A 60 -26.76 9.59 5.21
C GLY A 60 -26.16 9.84 3.82
N GLY A 61 -26.76 10.78 3.09
CA GLY A 61 -26.22 11.32 1.85
C GLY A 61 -25.50 12.64 2.05
N PHE A 62 -25.12 13.30 0.95
CA PHE A 62 -24.64 14.67 1.01
C PHE A 62 -25.75 15.62 1.44
N GLU A 63 -25.40 16.68 2.16
CA GLU A 63 -26.33 17.75 2.51
C GLU A 63 -26.74 18.51 1.24
N ARG A 64 -27.98 19.04 1.24
CA ARG A 64 -28.49 19.85 0.12
C ARG A 64 -27.64 21.11 -0.08
N GLU A 65 -27.22 21.71 1.02
CA GLU A 65 -26.32 22.86 1.07
C GLU A 65 -25.02 22.44 1.75
N MET A 66 -23.88 22.72 1.11
CA MET A 66 -22.56 22.32 1.61
C MET A 66 -22.21 23.07 2.89
N THR A 67 -22.16 22.38 4.03
CA THR A 67 -21.72 22.99 5.29
C THR A 67 -20.19 22.95 5.43
N ARG A 68 -19.63 23.84 6.27
CA ARG A 68 -18.18 23.81 6.56
C ARG A 68 -17.75 22.49 7.20
N ARG A 69 -18.63 21.86 7.98
CA ARG A 69 -18.40 20.57 8.62
C ARG A 69 -18.35 19.46 7.59
N GLU A 70 -19.33 19.39 6.69
CA GLU A 70 -19.34 18.42 5.59
C GLU A 70 -18.11 18.58 4.68
N ALA A 71 -17.77 19.82 4.30
CA ALA A 71 -16.61 20.11 3.48
C ALA A 71 -15.29 19.60 4.11
N ALA A 72 -15.14 19.78 5.43
CA ALA A 72 -14.00 19.27 6.19
C ALA A 72 -13.95 17.74 6.19
N LEU A 73 -15.11 17.08 6.28
CA LEU A 73 -15.21 15.61 6.20
C LEU A 73 -14.87 15.07 4.80
N ILE A 74 -15.35 15.72 3.74
CA ILE A 74 -15.08 15.32 2.34
C ILE A 74 -13.57 15.40 2.02
N LEU A 75 -12.92 16.52 2.37
CA LEU A 75 -11.48 16.70 2.13
C LEU A 75 -10.60 16.00 3.17
N GLY A 76 -11.17 15.53 4.28
CA GLY A 76 -10.43 14.89 5.38
C GLY A 76 -9.51 15.86 6.13
N VAL A 77 -9.87 17.14 6.18
CA VAL A 77 -9.12 18.21 6.85
C VAL A 77 -9.89 18.74 8.05
N ARG A 78 -9.24 19.54 8.90
CA ARG A 78 -9.94 20.27 9.97
C ARG A 78 -10.70 21.47 9.38
N GLU A 79 -11.81 21.87 9.99
CA GLU A 79 -12.60 23.05 9.58
C GLU A 79 -11.77 24.35 9.51
N ARG A 80 -10.72 24.45 10.34
CA ARG A 80 -9.79 25.58 10.39
C ARG A 80 -8.40 25.22 9.85
N ALA A 81 -8.32 24.31 8.87
CA ALA A 81 -7.05 23.95 8.25
C ALA A 81 -6.44 25.12 7.45
N ALA A 82 -5.11 25.13 7.32
CA ALA A 82 -4.41 26.10 6.48
C ALA A 82 -4.80 25.94 5.00
N PHE A 83 -4.82 27.04 4.25
CA PHE A 83 -5.19 27.07 2.83
C PHE A 83 -4.36 26.10 1.97
N ASP A 84 -3.06 25.95 2.28
CA ASP A 84 -2.18 25.06 1.54
C ASP A 84 -2.58 23.59 1.73
N LYS A 85 -2.94 23.20 2.97
CA LYS A 85 -3.46 21.86 3.26
C LYS A 85 -4.79 21.59 2.56
N ILE A 86 -5.65 22.61 2.43
CA ILE A 86 -6.93 22.47 1.71
C ILE A 86 -6.67 22.23 0.22
N LYS A 87 -5.76 22.97 -0.41
CA LYS A 87 -5.39 22.80 -1.83
C LYS A 87 -4.78 21.43 -2.09
N GLU A 88 -3.85 21.00 -1.24
CA GLU A 88 -3.21 19.68 -1.35
C GLU A 88 -4.22 18.54 -1.19
N ALA A 89 -5.08 18.62 -0.18
CA ALA A 89 -6.14 17.64 0.05
C ALA A 89 -7.12 17.59 -1.12
N HIS A 90 -7.55 18.76 -1.62
CA HIS A 90 -8.41 18.85 -2.79
C HIS A 90 -7.78 18.20 -4.02
N LYS A 91 -6.51 18.49 -4.33
CA LYS A 91 -5.80 17.86 -5.46
C LYS A 91 -5.76 16.34 -5.29
N ARG A 92 -5.44 15.84 -4.09
CA ARG A 92 -5.38 14.40 -3.81
C ARG A 92 -6.74 13.71 -4.03
N VAL A 93 -7.80 14.28 -3.48
CA VAL A 93 -9.16 13.71 -3.54
C VAL A 93 -9.75 13.82 -4.96
N MET A 94 -9.47 14.93 -5.67
CA MET A 94 -9.92 15.12 -7.05
C MET A 94 -9.27 14.14 -8.01
N VAL A 95 -7.96 13.91 -7.91
CA VAL A 95 -7.25 12.93 -8.77
C VAL A 95 -7.82 11.53 -8.59
N ALA A 96 -8.18 11.15 -7.36
CA ALA A 96 -8.78 9.84 -7.08
C ALA A 96 -10.23 9.70 -7.59
N ASN A 97 -10.95 10.79 -7.79
CA ASN A 97 -12.38 10.79 -8.14
C ASN A 97 -12.67 11.53 -9.46
N HIS A 98 -11.65 11.74 -10.30
CA HIS A 98 -11.80 12.50 -11.54
C HIS A 98 -12.81 11.80 -12.48
N PRO A 99 -13.73 12.53 -13.13
CA PRO A 99 -14.73 11.91 -14.02
C PRO A 99 -14.07 11.10 -15.14
N ASP A 100 -12.99 11.60 -15.73
CA ASP A 100 -12.25 10.91 -16.79
C ASP A 100 -11.54 9.61 -16.32
N ALA A 101 -11.33 9.45 -15.01
CA ALA A 101 -10.76 8.24 -14.42
C ALA A 101 -11.85 7.24 -13.96
N GLY A 102 -13.10 7.44 -14.38
CA GLY A 102 -14.26 6.63 -13.96
C GLY A 102 -14.92 7.13 -12.67
N GLY A 103 -14.59 8.34 -12.20
CA GLY A 103 -15.25 8.99 -11.07
C GLY A 103 -16.63 9.54 -11.44
N SER A 104 -17.45 9.86 -10.44
CA SER A 104 -18.75 10.49 -10.67
C SER A 104 -18.61 12.01 -10.80
N HIS A 105 -19.24 12.59 -11.82
CA HIS A 105 -19.38 14.04 -11.95
C HIS A 105 -19.99 14.68 -10.70
N TYR A 106 -20.97 14.01 -10.08
CA TYR A 106 -21.60 14.50 -8.86
C TYR A 106 -20.62 14.59 -7.68
N ILE A 107 -19.76 13.59 -7.53
CA ILE A 107 -18.72 13.56 -6.48
C ILE A 107 -17.68 14.66 -6.74
N ALA A 108 -17.24 14.81 -7.99
CA ALA A 108 -16.30 15.87 -8.36
C ALA A 108 -16.85 17.27 -8.07
N SER A 109 -18.14 17.52 -8.38
CA SER A 109 -18.82 18.77 -8.02
C SER A 109 -18.85 19.00 -6.51
N LYS A 110 -19.16 17.98 -5.71
CA LYS A 110 -19.14 18.08 -4.24
C LYS A 110 -17.76 18.36 -3.67
N ILE A 111 -16.70 17.81 -4.27
CA ILE A 111 -15.30 18.10 -3.89
C ILE A 111 -14.93 19.56 -4.20
N ASN A 112 -15.43 20.11 -5.32
CA ASN A 112 -15.24 21.51 -5.67
C ASN A 112 -15.98 22.44 -4.69
N GLU A 113 -17.26 22.17 -4.43
CA GLU A 113 -18.06 22.90 -3.43
C GLU A 113 -17.36 22.92 -2.05
N ALA A 114 -16.85 21.77 -1.61
CA ALA A 114 -16.14 21.65 -0.32
C ALA A 114 -14.89 22.55 -0.26
N LYS A 115 -14.11 22.60 -1.34
CA LYS A 115 -12.94 23.49 -1.43
C LYS A 115 -13.37 24.95 -1.33
N ASP A 116 -14.39 25.35 -2.09
CA ASP A 116 -14.84 26.75 -2.12
C ASP A 116 -15.40 27.21 -0.77
N MET A 117 -16.10 26.31 -0.06
CA MET A 117 -16.62 26.55 1.29
C MET A 117 -15.53 26.75 2.34
N LEU A 118 -14.42 26.00 2.25
CA LEU A 118 -13.30 26.10 3.19
C LEU A 118 -12.31 27.22 2.82
N MET A 119 -12.15 27.52 1.53
CA MET A 119 -11.34 28.65 1.05
C MET A 119 -12.04 30.01 1.28
N GLY A 120 -13.30 30.01 1.72
CA GLY A 120 -13.95 31.19 2.26
C GLY A 120 -14.41 32.21 1.21
N LYS A 121 -14.48 31.82 -0.06
CA LYS A 121 -14.93 32.71 -1.14
C LYS A 121 -16.43 33.07 -1.07
N GLY A 122 -17.15 32.50 -0.09
CA GLY A 122 -18.56 32.80 0.19
C GLY A 122 -18.87 33.40 1.57
N LYS A 123 -17.89 33.77 2.41
CA LYS A 123 -18.16 34.31 3.76
C LYS A 123 -17.24 35.46 4.20
N SER A 124 -16.74 36.27 3.27
CA SER A 124 -16.24 37.62 3.57
C SER A 124 -17.33 38.70 3.42
N GLY A 125 -18.61 38.31 3.46
CA GLY A 125 -19.76 39.21 3.33
C GLY A 125 -20.86 38.99 4.38
N SER A 126 -20.57 38.25 5.45
CA SER A 126 -21.55 37.98 6.52
C SER A 126 -20.88 37.94 7.89
N MET A 127 -20.09 38.96 8.22
CA MET A 127 -19.77 39.34 9.59
C MET A 127 -19.75 40.86 9.58
N PHE A 128 -20.82 41.43 10.15
CA PHE A 128 -20.97 42.78 10.71
C PHE A 128 -19.94 43.85 10.32
#